data_AF-A0A5N5LEP3-F1
#
_entry.id   AF-A0A5N5LEP3-F1
#
_cell.length_a   1.000
_cell.length_b   1.000
_cell.length_c   1.000
_cell.angle_alpha   90.00
_cell.angle_beta   90.00
_cell.angle_gamma   90.00
#
_symmetry.space_group_name_H-M   'P 1'
#
loop_
_entity.id
_entity.type
_entity.pdbx_description
1 polymer ?
#
loop_
_entity_poly.entity_id
_entity_poly.type
_entity_poly.pdbx_seq_one_letter_code
_entity_poly.pdbx_strand_id
1 'polypeptide(L)'
;MWFGKFLFAAYLMASVLVTITSAQNSPQDYVDAHNAVRAEVGVGPIAWNKTVAAYAQKYANSRVESCELEHSGGPYGENIAEGYGNLNGVDAVKMWASEKPFYSHDTNSCVDDECLHYTQVVWRKSVHLGCGRASRYDAVIKEDIPESLQALRLGNYKFAEGGTTDAAFEAKSCEEEFRRCKSPDMNRVVHDVSIVAASTVQTILSC
;
A
#
# COMPACT_ATOMS: atom_id res chain seq x y z
N MET A 1 46.70 7.67 5.33
CA MET A 1 45.88 7.99 4.13
C MET A 1 45.10 6.80 3.56
N TRP A 2 45.49 5.54 3.83
CA TRP A 2 44.81 4.35 3.27
C TRP A 2 43.51 3.96 4.00
N PHE A 3 43.49 4.07 5.33
CA PHE A 3 42.31 3.80 6.17
C PHE A 3 41.10 4.68 5.82
N GLY A 4 41.30 5.95 5.47
CA GLY A 4 40.21 6.86 5.08
C GLY A 4 39.55 6.49 3.75
N LYS A 5 40.33 5.95 2.79
CA LYS A 5 39.80 5.47 1.50
C LYS A 5 38.98 4.18 1.66
N PHE A 6 39.39 3.30 2.57
CA PHE A 6 38.65 2.09 2.92
C PHE A 6 37.32 2.39 3.62
N LEU A 7 37.31 3.33 4.57
CA LEU A 7 36.07 3.76 5.24
C LEU A 7 35.10 4.45 4.27
N PHE A 8 35.61 5.24 3.32
CA PHE A 8 34.78 5.88 2.30
C PHE A 8 34.20 4.87 1.30
N ALA A 9 34.98 3.87 0.89
CA ALA A 9 34.51 2.79 0.02
C ALA A 9 33.49 1.87 0.72
N ALA A 10 33.69 1.57 2.00
CA ALA A 10 32.75 0.80 2.81
C ALA A 10 31.43 1.57 3.04
N TYR A 11 31.49 2.89 3.24
CA TYR A 11 30.31 3.76 3.32
C TYR A 11 29.54 3.81 2.00
N LEU A 12 30.24 3.93 0.86
CA LEU A 12 29.60 3.87 -0.46
C LEU A 12 28.95 2.51 -0.73
N MET A 13 29.61 1.40 -0.42
CA MET A 13 29.04 0.05 -0.54
C MET A 13 27.82 -0.15 0.39
N ALA A 14 27.88 0.34 1.63
CA ALA A 14 26.74 0.30 2.55
C ALA A 14 25.57 1.17 2.05
N SER A 15 25.84 2.34 1.46
CA SER A 15 24.79 3.18 0.86
C SER A 15 24.13 2.56 -0.38
N VAL A 16 24.89 1.79 -1.18
CA VAL A 16 24.35 1.03 -2.33
C VAL A 16 23.52 -0.17 -1.88
N LEU A 17 23.89 -0.85 -0.79
CA LEU A 17 23.08 -1.93 -0.19
C LEU A 17 21.76 -1.41 0.42
N VAL A 18 21.76 -0.20 0.99
CA VAL A 18 20.55 0.47 1.49
C VAL A 18 19.59 0.87 0.35
N THR A 19 20.09 1.06 -0.88
CA THR A 19 19.23 1.31 -2.05
C THR A 19 18.55 0.06 -2.64
N ILE A 20 18.96 -1.16 -2.26
CA ILE A 20 18.34 -2.41 -2.75
C ILE A 20 17.08 -2.78 -1.95
N THR A 21 16.87 -2.17 -0.78
CA THR A 21 15.56 -2.15 -0.12
C THR A 21 14.65 -1.07 -0.72
N SER A 22 14.61 -0.97 -2.05
CA SER A 22 13.59 -0.20 -2.75
C SER A 22 12.23 -0.81 -2.41
N ALA A 23 11.34 -0.02 -1.81
CA ALA A 23 9.94 -0.42 -1.66
C ALA A 23 9.40 -0.81 -3.04
N GLN A 24 9.01 -2.08 -3.24
CA GLN A 24 8.54 -2.64 -4.52
C GLN A 24 7.11 -2.18 -4.87
N ASN A 25 6.87 -0.88 -4.73
CA ASN A 25 5.60 -0.19 -4.88
C ASN A 25 5.69 0.97 -5.88
N SER A 26 6.81 1.12 -6.59
CA SER A 26 6.92 2.13 -7.64
C SER A 26 6.07 1.74 -8.85
N PRO A 27 5.62 2.71 -9.67
CA PRO A 27 4.96 2.42 -10.95
C PRO A 27 5.70 1.38 -11.81
N GLN A 28 7.03 1.43 -11.81
CA GLN A 28 7.84 0.54 -12.62
C GLN A 28 7.84 -0.88 -12.05
N ASP A 29 7.84 -1.05 -10.73
CA ASP A 29 7.79 -2.38 -10.10
C ASP A 29 6.51 -3.14 -10.49
N TYR A 30 5.36 -2.45 -10.49
CA TYR A 30 4.09 -3.02 -10.95
C TYR A 30 4.14 -3.41 -12.42
N VAL A 31 4.65 -2.52 -13.28
CA VAL A 31 4.75 -2.75 -14.73
C VAL A 31 5.67 -3.93 -15.04
N ASP A 32 6.85 -3.97 -14.41
CA ASP A 32 7.84 -5.02 -14.63
C ASP A 32 7.31 -6.38 -14.18
N ALA A 33 6.67 -6.44 -13.02
CA ALA A 33 6.05 -7.68 -12.52
C ALA A 33 4.95 -8.20 -13.46
N HIS A 34 4.06 -7.34 -13.94
CA HIS A 34 3.03 -7.75 -14.91
C HIS A 34 3.66 -8.19 -16.24
N ASN A 35 4.64 -7.43 -16.75
CA ASN A 35 5.27 -7.73 -18.03
C ASN A 35 6.09 -9.02 -18.00
N ALA A 36 6.65 -9.40 -16.85
CA ALA A 36 7.27 -10.71 -16.66
C ALA A 36 6.26 -11.85 -16.88
N VAL A 37 5.11 -11.81 -16.21
CA VAL A 37 4.04 -12.83 -16.36
C VAL A 37 3.48 -12.85 -17.78
N ARG A 38 3.27 -11.67 -18.38
CA ARG A 38 2.75 -11.52 -19.75
C ARG A 38 3.69 -12.09 -20.81
N ALA A 39 5.00 -11.93 -20.61
CA ALA A 39 6.01 -12.47 -21.52
C ALA A 39 5.99 -14.01 -21.56
N GLU A 40 5.70 -14.67 -20.43
CA GLU A 40 5.62 -16.14 -20.35
C GLU A 40 4.55 -16.74 -21.27
N VAL A 41 3.50 -15.97 -21.58
CA VAL A 41 2.36 -16.41 -22.41
C VAL A 41 2.25 -15.68 -23.74
N GLY A 42 3.29 -14.91 -24.12
CA GLY A 42 3.35 -14.24 -25.42
C GLY A 42 2.27 -13.17 -25.64
N VAL A 43 1.83 -12.48 -24.59
CA VAL A 43 0.98 -11.29 -24.72
C VAL A 43 1.84 -10.03 -24.63
N GLY A 44 1.48 -9.00 -25.40
CA GLY A 44 2.29 -7.77 -25.48
C GLY A 44 2.40 -7.04 -24.14
N PRO A 45 3.45 -6.24 -23.91
CA PRO A 45 3.66 -5.55 -22.65
C PRO A 45 2.58 -4.48 -22.39
N ILE A 46 2.40 -4.14 -21.12
CA ILE A 46 1.58 -3.01 -20.66
C ILE A 46 2.46 -1.85 -20.19
N ALA A 47 1.89 -0.65 -20.21
CA ALA A 47 2.55 0.58 -19.75
C ALA A 47 1.77 1.23 -18.60
N TRP A 48 2.48 1.97 -17.75
CA TRP A 48 1.85 2.72 -16.66
C TRP A 48 0.97 3.87 -17.18
N ASN A 49 -0.19 4.06 -16.58
CA ASN A 49 -1.11 5.15 -16.85
C ASN A 49 -1.48 5.87 -15.55
N LYS A 50 -1.13 7.16 -15.49
CA LYS A 50 -1.32 8.00 -14.30
C LYS A 50 -2.79 8.20 -13.94
N THR A 51 -3.70 8.23 -14.92
CA THR A 51 -5.14 8.39 -14.68
C THR A 51 -5.73 7.14 -14.02
N VAL A 52 -5.37 5.96 -14.52
CA VAL A 52 -5.78 4.68 -13.91
C VAL A 52 -5.18 4.54 -12.51
N ALA A 53 -3.92 4.95 -12.33
CA ALA A 53 -3.26 4.90 -11.02
C ALA A 53 -3.91 5.82 -9.99
N ALA A 54 -4.27 7.05 -10.39
CA ALA A 54 -4.98 7.97 -9.52
C ALA A 54 -6.36 7.43 -9.12
N TYR A 55 -7.06 6.78 -10.05
CA TYR A 55 -8.33 6.09 -9.77
C TYR A 55 -8.13 4.95 -8.75
N ALA A 56 -7.17 4.06 -9.01
CA ALA A 56 -6.86 2.92 -8.14
C ALA A 56 -6.41 3.37 -6.75
N GLN A 57 -5.61 4.42 -6.64
CA GLN A 57 -5.18 4.96 -5.34
C GLN A 57 -6.35 5.55 -4.55
N LYS A 58 -7.22 6.33 -5.20
CA LYS A 58 -8.43 6.85 -4.55
C LYS A 58 -9.29 5.71 -4.02
N TYR A 59 -9.45 4.65 -4.81
CA TYR A 59 -10.24 3.49 -4.40
C TYR A 59 -9.60 2.72 -3.24
N ALA A 60 -8.28 2.47 -3.31
CA ALA A 60 -7.54 1.83 -2.23
C ALA A 60 -7.66 2.60 -0.91
N ASN A 61 -7.55 3.93 -0.93
CA ASN A 61 -7.76 4.77 0.26
C ASN A 61 -9.18 4.60 0.82
N SER A 62 -10.21 4.55 -0.03
CA SER A 62 -11.60 4.40 0.44
C SER A 62 -11.95 3.02 1.03
N ARG A 63 -11.08 2.00 0.87
CA ARG A 63 -11.30 0.64 1.35
C ARG A 63 -10.40 0.25 2.52
N VAL A 64 -9.44 1.09 2.88
CA VAL A 64 -8.46 0.80 3.93
C VAL A 64 -9.11 0.66 5.33
N GLU A 65 -10.23 1.35 5.55
CA GLU A 65 -10.99 1.30 6.80
C GLU A 65 -11.80 0.01 6.99
N SER A 66 -12.46 -0.48 5.94
CA SER A 66 -13.28 -1.70 6.02
C SER A 66 -12.49 -2.97 5.77
N CYS A 67 -11.36 -2.89 5.04
CA CYS A 67 -10.61 -4.04 4.54
C CYS A 67 -11.48 -5.03 3.75
N GLU A 68 -12.59 -4.59 3.16
CA GLU A 68 -13.43 -5.47 2.35
C GLU A 68 -12.91 -5.55 0.91
N LEU A 69 -12.73 -6.77 0.42
CA LEU A 69 -12.43 -7.05 -0.98
C LEU A 69 -13.68 -6.90 -1.86
N GLU A 70 -14.12 -5.66 -2.08
CA GLU A 70 -15.21 -5.34 -2.98
C GLU A 70 -14.68 -4.62 -4.23
N HIS A 71 -15.17 -5.00 -5.40
CA HIS A 71 -14.83 -4.33 -6.65
C HIS A 71 -15.46 -2.94 -6.77
N SER A 72 -14.76 -1.98 -7.38
CA SER A 72 -15.23 -0.59 -7.47
C SER A 72 -16.45 -0.39 -8.37
N GLY A 73 -16.78 -1.36 -9.23
CA GLY A 73 -17.79 -1.21 -10.28
C GLY A 73 -17.43 -0.14 -11.32
N GLY A 74 -16.17 0.30 -11.34
CA GLY A 74 -15.67 1.37 -12.18
C GLY A 74 -15.56 1.04 -13.67
N PRO A 75 -15.08 2.00 -14.47
CA PRO A 75 -14.96 1.83 -15.92
C PRO A 75 -13.74 0.99 -16.35
N TYR A 76 -12.89 0.54 -15.42
CA TYR A 76 -11.66 -0.20 -15.69
C TYR A 76 -11.78 -1.66 -15.23
N GLY A 77 -11.04 -2.57 -15.87
CA GLY A 77 -10.78 -3.89 -15.29
C GLY A 77 -9.98 -3.75 -14.00
N GLU A 78 -10.20 -4.64 -13.03
CA GLU A 78 -9.72 -4.45 -11.67
C GLU A 78 -9.30 -5.78 -11.05
N ASN A 79 -8.13 -5.78 -10.42
CA ASN A 79 -7.73 -6.80 -9.45
C ASN A 79 -7.53 -6.11 -8.11
N ILE A 80 -7.94 -6.80 -7.04
CA ILE A 80 -7.77 -6.35 -5.67
C ILE A 80 -6.96 -7.40 -4.90
N ALA A 81 -6.18 -6.94 -3.94
CA ALA A 81 -5.42 -7.82 -3.06
C ALA A 81 -5.41 -7.19 -1.67
N GLU A 82 -5.59 -8.03 -0.67
CA GLU A 82 -5.27 -7.71 0.71
C GLU A 82 -4.24 -8.70 1.23
N GLY A 83 -3.53 -8.29 2.27
CA GLY A 83 -2.58 -9.16 2.92
C GLY A 83 -2.08 -8.55 4.21
N TYR A 84 -1.61 -9.44 5.08
CA TYR A 84 -1.02 -9.06 6.36
C TYR A 84 0.44 -8.62 6.17
N GLY A 85 0.92 -7.73 7.05
CA GLY A 85 2.30 -7.26 7.03
C GLY A 85 2.59 -6.29 5.87
N ASN A 86 3.79 -6.37 5.29
CA ASN A 86 4.20 -5.48 4.21
C ASN A 86 3.95 -6.10 2.82
N LEU A 87 2.68 -6.38 2.49
CA LEU A 87 2.31 -6.76 1.13
C LEU A 87 2.66 -5.58 0.20
N ASN A 88 3.64 -5.79 -0.67
CA ASN A 88 4.04 -4.81 -1.67
C ASN A 88 3.40 -5.13 -3.03
N GLY A 89 3.53 -4.19 -3.97
CA GLY A 89 2.94 -4.28 -5.29
C GLY A 89 3.38 -5.50 -6.09
N VAL A 90 4.67 -5.84 -6.05
CA VAL A 90 5.19 -7.01 -6.75
C VAL A 90 4.63 -8.32 -6.17
N ASP A 91 4.51 -8.40 -4.85
CA ASP A 91 3.94 -9.58 -4.19
C ASP A 91 2.44 -9.74 -4.48
N ALA A 92 1.68 -8.65 -4.61
CA ALA A 92 0.30 -8.70 -5.08
C ALA A 92 0.20 -9.25 -6.51
N VAL A 93 1.09 -8.83 -7.42
CA VAL A 93 1.11 -9.36 -8.80
C VAL A 93 1.47 -10.84 -8.82
N LYS A 94 2.42 -11.29 -8.00
CA LYS A 94 2.75 -12.73 -7.86
C LYS A 94 1.56 -13.52 -7.34
N MET A 95 0.81 -12.97 -6.39
CA MET A 95 -0.38 -13.61 -5.84
C MET A 95 -1.44 -13.81 -6.94
N TRP A 96 -1.76 -12.77 -7.69
CA TRP A 96 -2.68 -12.88 -8.84
C TRP A 96 -2.15 -13.84 -9.91
N ALA A 97 -0.85 -13.82 -10.19
CA ALA A 97 -0.24 -14.74 -11.16
C ALA A 97 -0.21 -16.19 -10.69
N SER A 98 -0.27 -16.43 -9.38
CA SER A 98 -0.25 -17.78 -8.80
C SER A 98 -1.48 -18.61 -9.15
N GLU A 99 -2.54 -17.99 -9.67
CA GLU A 99 -3.73 -18.67 -10.18
C GLU A 99 -3.52 -19.30 -11.57
N LYS A 100 -2.36 -19.08 -12.21
CA LYS A 100 -2.02 -19.65 -13.52
C LYS A 100 -2.29 -21.15 -13.65
N PRO A 101 -1.97 -22.02 -12.67
CA PRO A 101 -2.27 -23.45 -12.75
C PRO A 101 -3.77 -23.76 -12.88
N PHE A 102 -4.65 -22.85 -12.44
CA PHE A 102 -6.10 -22.97 -12.48
C PHE A 102 -6.71 -22.42 -13.77
N TYR A 103 -5.91 -21.98 -14.75
CA TYR A 103 -6.43 -21.52 -16.04
C TYR A 103 -6.06 -22.48 -17.17
N SER A 104 -7.08 -23.02 -17.83
CA SER A 104 -6.93 -23.82 -19.04
C SER A 104 -6.99 -22.93 -20.27
N HIS A 105 -5.88 -22.82 -21.00
CA HIS A 105 -5.81 -22.11 -22.27
C HIS A 105 -6.61 -22.81 -23.38
N ASP A 106 -6.73 -24.14 -23.33
CA ASP A 106 -7.43 -24.93 -24.35
C ASP A 106 -8.95 -24.70 -24.31
N THR A 107 -9.51 -24.57 -23.11
CA THR A 107 -10.94 -24.36 -22.89
C THR A 107 -11.30 -22.91 -22.59
N ASN A 108 -10.29 -22.05 -22.41
CA ASN A 108 -10.44 -20.65 -22.03
C ASN A 108 -11.31 -20.48 -20.77
N SER A 109 -11.05 -21.29 -19.74
CA SER A 109 -11.85 -21.35 -18.51
C SER A 109 -10.98 -21.62 -17.29
N CYS A 110 -11.46 -21.22 -16.10
CA CYS A 110 -10.86 -21.67 -14.86
C CYS A 110 -11.16 -23.16 -14.65
N VAL A 111 -10.20 -23.88 -14.08
CA VAL A 111 -10.25 -25.30 -13.73
C VAL A 111 -9.85 -25.44 -12.27
N ASP A 112 -10.61 -26.24 -11.54
CA ASP A 112 -10.45 -26.57 -10.12
C ASP A 112 -10.59 -25.41 -9.12
N ASP A 113 -10.13 -24.20 -9.43
CA ASP A 113 -10.16 -23.02 -8.56
C ASP A 113 -10.32 -21.71 -9.35
N GLU A 114 -10.31 -20.56 -8.65
CA GLU A 114 -10.39 -19.23 -9.26
C GLU A 114 -9.14 -18.87 -10.06
N CYS A 115 -9.35 -18.15 -11.16
CA CYS A 115 -8.28 -17.72 -12.07
C CYS A 115 -8.49 -16.31 -12.66
N LEU A 116 -9.44 -15.57 -12.11
CA LEU A 116 -9.89 -14.30 -12.67
C LEU A 116 -8.84 -13.20 -12.52
N HIS A 117 -8.04 -13.22 -11.45
CA HIS A 117 -6.95 -12.27 -11.30
C HIS A 117 -5.84 -12.55 -12.31
N TYR A 118 -5.47 -13.83 -12.50
CA TYR A 118 -4.48 -14.21 -13.51
C TYR A 118 -4.92 -13.81 -14.92
N THR A 119 -6.15 -14.13 -15.31
CA THR A 119 -6.67 -13.79 -16.65
C THR A 119 -6.68 -12.28 -16.89
N GLN A 120 -6.94 -11.45 -15.86
CA GLN A 120 -6.81 -10.01 -15.97
C GLN A 120 -5.35 -9.56 -16.16
N VAL A 121 -4.39 -10.14 -15.43
CA VAL A 121 -2.94 -9.84 -15.60
C VAL A 121 -2.49 -10.09 -17.05
N VAL A 122 -2.91 -11.20 -17.64
CA VAL A 122 -2.53 -11.60 -19.01
C VAL A 122 -3.52 -11.16 -20.09
N TRP A 123 -4.47 -10.27 -19.78
CA TRP A 123 -5.48 -9.85 -20.74
C TRP A 123 -4.86 -9.09 -21.91
N ARG A 124 -4.97 -9.64 -23.13
CA ARG A 124 -4.30 -9.11 -24.33
C ARG A 124 -4.69 -7.68 -24.67
N LYS A 125 -5.95 -7.30 -24.44
CA LYS A 125 -6.48 -5.96 -24.76
C LYS A 125 -6.17 -4.91 -23.69
N SER A 126 -5.75 -5.34 -22.50
CA SER A 126 -5.24 -4.42 -21.48
C SER A 126 -3.82 -4.01 -21.89
N VAL A 127 -3.65 -2.72 -22.18
CA VAL A 127 -2.37 -2.12 -22.60
C VAL A 127 -1.87 -1.05 -21.63
N HIS A 128 -2.72 -0.63 -20.69
CA HIS A 128 -2.42 0.35 -19.66
C HIS A 128 -2.72 -0.23 -18.27
N LEU A 129 -1.87 0.09 -17.30
CA LEU A 129 -2.00 -0.29 -15.90
C LEU A 129 -1.89 0.94 -15.00
N GLY A 130 -2.65 0.96 -13.92
CA GLY A 130 -2.40 1.86 -12.81
C GLY A 130 -2.79 1.18 -11.51
N CYS A 131 -1.91 1.25 -10.52
CA CYS A 131 -2.10 0.60 -9.23
C CYS A 131 -2.12 1.65 -8.12
N GLY A 132 -2.87 1.35 -7.07
CA GLY A 132 -2.90 2.10 -5.83
C GLY A 132 -2.69 1.15 -4.67
N ARG A 133 -2.08 1.65 -3.60
CA ARG A 133 -1.89 0.89 -2.36
C ARG A 133 -2.18 1.81 -1.18
N ALA A 134 -3.04 1.35 -0.29
CA ALA A 134 -3.29 1.99 0.99
C ALA A 134 -2.91 1.01 2.09
N SER A 135 -2.38 1.54 3.19
CA SER A 135 -2.23 0.82 4.45
C SER A 135 -2.79 1.71 5.55
N ARG A 136 -3.34 1.15 6.63
CA ARG A 136 -3.90 1.97 7.73
C ARG A 136 -2.86 2.96 8.27
N TYR A 137 -1.60 2.55 8.35
CA TYR A 137 -0.48 3.43 8.68
C TYR A 137 -0.30 4.62 7.72
N ASP A 138 -0.54 4.43 6.42
CA ASP A 138 -0.45 5.51 5.44
C ASP A 138 -1.58 6.53 5.62
N ALA A 139 -2.80 6.10 5.99
CA ALA A 139 -3.92 7.00 6.30
C ALA A 139 -3.57 7.90 7.50
N VAL A 140 -3.13 7.29 8.61
CA VAL A 140 -2.70 8.05 9.80
C VAL A 140 -1.57 9.03 9.50
N ILE A 141 -0.48 8.59 8.84
CA ILE A 141 0.73 9.41 8.70
C ILE A 141 0.63 10.44 7.57
N LYS A 142 -0.12 10.16 6.49
CA LYS A 142 -0.19 11.03 5.31
C LYS A 142 -1.46 11.88 5.25
N GLU A 143 -2.51 11.51 5.96
CA GLU A 143 -3.79 12.21 5.93
C GLU A 143 -4.06 12.81 7.33
N ASP A 144 -4.30 11.98 8.35
CA ASP A 144 -4.75 12.46 9.67
C ASP A 144 -3.74 13.38 10.36
N ILE A 145 -2.46 13.00 10.37
CA ILE A 145 -1.42 13.80 11.04
C ILE A 145 -1.24 15.15 10.34
N PRO A 146 -1.05 15.24 9.00
CA PRO A 146 -0.97 16.53 8.31
C PRO A 146 -2.22 17.40 8.48
N GLU A 147 -3.43 16.84 8.41
CA GLU A 147 -4.68 17.58 8.58
C GLU A 147 -4.85 18.08 10.00
N SER A 148 -4.59 17.24 11.00
CA SER A 148 -4.60 17.61 12.42
C SER A 148 -3.58 18.71 12.72
N LEU A 149 -2.38 18.61 12.12
CA LEU A 149 -1.33 19.63 12.26
C LEU A 149 -1.74 20.97 11.62
N GLN A 150 -2.43 20.93 10.47
CA GLN A 150 -2.96 22.12 9.82
C GLN A 150 -4.07 22.75 10.67
N ALA A 151 -4.97 21.95 11.23
CA ALA A 151 -6.04 22.41 12.11
C ALA A 151 -5.48 23.08 13.38
N LEU A 152 -4.42 22.51 13.98
CA LEU A 152 -3.71 23.15 15.10
C LEU A 152 -3.15 24.52 14.73
N ARG A 153 -2.49 24.62 13.58
CA ARG A 153 -1.90 25.88 13.09
C ARG A 153 -2.95 26.96 12.83
N LEU A 154 -4.16 26.58 12.43
CA LEU A 154 -5.26 27.48 12.14
C LEU A 154 -6.14 27.78 13.36
N GLY A 155 -5.80 27.24 14.54
CA GLY A 155 -6.58 27.42 15.77
C GLY A 155 -7.89 26.62 15.81
N ASN A 156 -8.07 25.65 14.91
CA ASN A 156 -9.23 24.75 14.90
C ASN A 156 -8.98 23.55 15.84
N TYR A 157 -8.87 23.85 17.14
CA TYR A 157 -8.42 22.89 18.15
C TYR A 157 -9.37 21.69 18.30
N LYS A 158 -10.68 21.87 18.16
CA LYS A 158 -11.65 20.75 18.26
C LYS A 158 -11.51 19.75 17.11
N PHE A 159 -11.25 20.23 15.90
CA PHE A 159 -10.98 19.34 14.76
C PHE A 159 -9.65 18.60 14.93
N ALA A 160 -8.62 19.29 15.44
CA ALA A 160 -7.33 18.67 15.73
C ALA A 160 -7.41 17.60 16.84
N GLU A 161 -8.20 17.83 17.90
CA GLU A 161 -8.48 16.82 18.93
C GLU A 161 -9.18 15.60 18.32
N GLY A 162 -10.16 15.83 17.44
CA GLY A 162 -10.85 14.77 16.70
C GLY A 162 -9.89 13.91 15.88
N GLY A 163 -9.09 14.52 15.01
CA GLY A 163 -8.16 13.78 14.15
C GLY A 163 -7.04 13.06 14.90
N THR A 164 -6.55 13.62 16.02
CA THR A 164 -5.57 12.93 16.87
C THR A 164 -6.18 11.78 17.68
N THR A 165 -7.44 11.92 18.10
CA THR A 165 -8.19 10.84 18.75
C THR A 165 -8.49 9.72 17.78
N ASP A 166 -8.86 10.05 16.55
CA ASP A 166 -9.13 9.11 15.47
C ASP A 166 -7.88 8.30 15.11
N ALA A 167 -6.75 8.98 14.85
CA ALA A 167 -5.46 8.33 14.65
C ALA A 167 -5.04 7.38 15.79
N ALA A 168 -5.40 7.68 17.04
CA ALA A 168 -5.19 6.78 18.17
C ALA A 168 -6.11 5.56 18.11
N PHE A 169 -7.39 5.74 17.79
CA PHE A 169 -8.33 4.64 17.58
C PHE A 169 -7.93 3.76 16.40
N GLU A 170 -7.46 4.32 15.29
CA GLU A 170 -6.98 3.57 14.14
C GLU A 170 -5.73 2.74 14.47
N ALA A 171 -4.76 3.34 15.16
CA ALA A 171 -3.56 2.64 15.62
C ALA A 171 -3.89 1.50 16.60
N LYS A 172 -4.91 1.69 17.45
CA LYS A 172 -5.40 0.68 18.40
C LYS A 172 -6.24 -0.41 17.74
N SER A 173 -7.15 -0.05 16.84
CA SER A 173 -7.94 -1.01 16.03
C SER A 173 -7.01 -1.90 15.23
N CYS A 174 -5.93 -1.34 14.67
CA CYS A 174 -4.87 -2.09 14.00
C CYS A 174 -4.16 -3.12 14.93
N GLU A 175 -4.11 -2.89 16.25
CA GLU A 175 -3.55 -3.84 17.22
C GLU A 175 -4.59 -4.83 17.79
N GLU A 176 -5.84 -4.40 17.98
CA GLU A 176 -6.88 -5.17 18.67
C GLU A 176 -7.67 -6.11 17.73
N GLU A 177 -7.85 -5.74 16.46
CA GLU A 177 -8.62 -6.55 15.50
C GLU A 177 -7.81 -7.71 14.88
N PHE A 178 -6.48 -7.71 15.04
CA PHE A 178 -5.62 -8.77 14.51
C PHE A 178 -5.27 -9.84 15.57
N ARG A 179 -6.03 -10.93 15.59
CA ARG A 179 -5.79 -12.09 16.48
C ARG A 179 -4.47 -12.85 16.28
N ARG A 180 -3.61 -12.51 15.30
CA ARG A 180 -2.42 -13.34 14.99
C ARG A 180 -1.13 -12.64 14.54
N CYS A 181 -1.03 -11.30 14.51
CA CYS A 181 0.26 -10.63 14.32
C CYS A 181 0.31 -9.34 15.16
N LYS A 182 1.24 -9.27 16.11
CA LYS A 182 1.67 -7.98 16.67
C LYS A 182 2.25 -7.17 15.52
N SER A 183 1.79 -5.93 15.33
CA SER A 183 2.54 -5.05 14.45
C SER A 183 3.89 -4.67 15.13
N PRO A 184 4.86 -4.14 14.38
CA PRO A 184 6.09 -3.63 14.98
C PRO A 184 5.73 -2.62 16.08
N ASP A 185 6.57 -2.46 17.09
CA ASP A 185 6.37 -1.55 18.25
C ASP A 185 5.87 -0.12 17.90
N MET A 186 5.93 0.28 16.63
CA MET A 186 5.45 1.52 16.05
C MET A 186 3.94 1.80 16.20
N ASN A 187 3.01 0.86 16.08
CA ASN A 187 1.57 1.17 16.27
C ASN A 187 1.29 1.65 17.69
N ARG A 188 1.93 1.01 18.68
CA ARG A 188 1.85 1.43 20.07
C ARG A 188 2.43 2.83 20.26
N VAL A 189 3.56 3.14 19.60
CA VAL A 189 4.13 4.49 19.61
C VAL A 189 3.19 5.50 18.96
N VAL A 190 2.57 5.19 17.83
CA VAL A 190 1.61 6.07 17.15
C VAL A 190 0.38 6.30 18.03
N HIS A 191 -0.19 5.24 18.61
CA HIS A 191 -1.27 5.34 19.58
C HIS A 191 -0.89 6.26 20.75
N ASP A 192 0.23 5.99 21.42
CA ASP A 192 0.63 6.72 22.62
C ASP A 192 0.92 8.20 22.30
N VAL A 193 1.58 8.48 21.16
CA VAL A 193 1.85 9.85 20.70
C VAL A 193 0.56 10.57 20.33
N SER A 194 -0.38 9.92 19.65
CA SER A 194 -1.67 10.49 19.25
C SER A 194 -2.55 10.81 20.47
N ILE A 195 -2.56 9.97 21.51
CA ILE A 195 -3.26 10.24 22.78
C ILE A 195 -2.64 11.43 23.53
N VAL A 196 -1.31 11.53 23.57
CA VAL A 196 -0.62 12.67 24.18
C VAL A 196 -0.94 13.97 23.42
N ALA A 197 -0.99 13.90 22.08
CA ALA A 197 -1.37 15.02 21.25
C ALA A 197 -2.82 15.46 21.55
N ALA A 198 -3.78 14.54 21.53
CA ALA A 198 -5.18 14.82 21.84
C ALA A 198 -5.34 15.46 23.23
N SER A 199 -4.68 14.91 24.25
CA SER A 199 -4.70 15.44 25.62
C SER A 199 -4.14 16.87 25.70
N THR A 200 -3.09 17.15 24.92
CA THR A 200 -2.50 18.50 24.84
C THR A 200 -3.48 19.49 24.22
N VAL A 201 -4.16 19.10 23.16
CA VAL A 201 -5.17 19.94 22.48
C VAL A 201 -6.39 20.17 23.36
N GLN A 202 -6.85 19.13 24.08
CA GLN A 202 -7.92 19.25 25.06
C GLN A 202 -7.58 20.22 26.20
N THR A 203 -6.31 20.22 26.64
CA THR A 203 -5.82 21.19 27.63
C THR A 203 -5.90 22.62 27.10
N ILE A 204 -5.54 22.84 25.82
CA ILE A 204 -5.68 24.14 25.15
C ILE A 204 -7.15 24.58 25.09
N LEU A 205 -8.06 23.66 24.79
CA LEU A 205 -9.52 23.93 24.76
C LEU A 205 -10.11 24.27 26.14
N SER A 206 -9.41 23.91 27.22
CA SER A 206 -9.88 24.08 28.59
C SER A 206 -9.35 25.36 29.27
N CYS A 207 -8.57 26.17 28.55
CA CYS A 207 -8.02 27.46 28.98
C CYS A 207 -8.78 28.62 28.32
#